data_AF-A0A6S6SCB3-F1
#
_entry.id   AF-A0A6S6SCB3-F1
#
_cell.length_a   1.000
_cell.length_b   1.000
_cell.length_c   1.000
_cell.angle_alpha   90.00
_cell.angle_beta   90.00
_cell.angle_gamma   90.00
#
_symmetry.space_group_name_H-M   'P 1'
#
loop_
_entity.id
_entity.type
_entity.pdbx_description
1 polymer ?
#
loop_
_entity_poly.entity_id
_entity_poly.type
_entity_poly.pdbx_seq_one_letter_code
_entity_poly.pdbx_strand_id
1 'polypeptide(L)'
;SPSKAKVKPKLDNKERKRLKKELTLARSKENAPHKKELEFCEAKIMELEVELENENQKLIEASNTGDNSIIIEASQSVGKLQKEVDELFERLEIASHAFDEIEKKYLALLDKLE
;
A
#
# COMPACT_ATOMS: atom_id res chain seq x y z
N SER A 1 10.30 18.52 55.45
CA SER A 1 10.35 17.11 55.01
C SER A 1 10.82 17.06 53.56
N PRO A 2 11.91 16.36 53.22
CA PRO A 2 12.40 16.35 51.84
C PRO A 2 11.58 15.39 50.98
N SER A 3 11.16 15.90 49.82
CA SER A 3 10.42 15.21 48.78
C SER A 3 11.25 14.09 48.14
N LYS A 4 10.77 12.84 48.22
CA LYS A 4 11.30 11.73 47.42
C LYS A 4 10.89 11.93 45.96
N ALA A 5 11.71 12.63 45.19
CA ALA A 5 11.63 12.61 43.73
C ALA A 5 11.95 11.18 43.26
N LYS A 6 10.94 10.46 42.75
CA LYS A 6 11.12 9.15 42.12
C LYS A 6 11.88 9.35 40.81
N VAL A 7 13.19 9.23 40.85
CA VAL A 7 14.03 9.18 39.64
C VAL A 7 13.66 7.89 38.91
N LYS A 8 12.99 8.00 37.75
CA LYS A 8 12.75 6.84 36.87
C LYS A 8 14.11 6.18 36.58
N PRO A 9 14.25 4.85 36.72
CA PRO A 9 15.51 4.19 36.38
C PRO A 9 15.85 4.51 34.91
N LYS A 10 17.07 5.01 34.66
CA LYS A 10 17.57 5.13 33.29
C LYS A 10 17.65 3.70 32.73
N LEU A 11 16.94 3.44 31.63
CA LEU A 11 17.04 2.19 30.87
C LEU A 11 18.51 1.88 30.59
N ASP A 12 18.95 0.66 30.91
CA ASP A 12 20.32 0.23 30.60
C ASP A 12 20.51 0.02 29.08
N ASN A 13 21.76 0.02 28.61
CA ASN A 13 22.07 -0.11 27.19
C ASN A 13 21.63 -1.44 26.56
N LYS A 14 21.65 -2.53 27.32
CA LYS A 14 21.21 -3.87 26.87
C LYS A 14 19.69 -3.89 26.70
N GLU A 15 18.96 -3.28 27.62
CA GLU A 15 17.51 -3.22 27.58
C GLU A 15 17.01 -2.28 26.48
N ARG A 16 17.68 -1.14 26.26
CA ARG A 16 17.43 -0.25 25.11
C ARG A 16 17.60 -0.98 23.77
N LYS A 17 18.69 -1.74 23.61
CA LYS A 17 18.93 -2.56 22.41
C LYS A 17 17.85 -3.63 22.22
N ARG A 18 17.42 -4.29 23.30
CA ARG A 18 16.33 -5.28 23.27
C ARG A 18 15.04 -4.63 22.78
N LEU A 19 14.64 -3.50 23.36
CA LEU A 19 13.41 -2.78 22.98
C LEU A 19 13.46 -2.28 21.53
N LYS A 20 14.58 -1.74 21.05
CA LYS A 20 14.74 -1.35 19.63
C LYS A 20 14.52 -2.55 18.68
N LYS A 21 15.05 -3.72 19.02
CA LYS A 21 14.85 -4.95 18.24
C LYS A 21 13.39 -5.40 18.24
N GLU A 22 12.74 -5.38 19.41
CA GLU A 22 11.33 -5.76 19.55
C GLU A 22 10.41 -4.82 18.75
N LEU A 23 10.63 -3.51 18.83
CA LEU A 23 9.88 -2.52 18.06
C LEU A 23 10.09 -2.70 16.55
N THR A 24 11.32 -2.97 16.11
CA THR A 24 11.61 -3.20 14.69
C THR A 24 10.89 -4.44 14.16
N LEU A 25 10.87 -5.53 14.95
CA LEU A 25 10.16 -6.75 14.58
C LEU A 25 8.64 -6.55 14.57
N ALA A 26 8.10 -5.85 15.56
CA ALA A 26 6.68 -5.54 15.65
C ALA A 26 6.23 -4.68 14.47
N ARG A 27 6.99 -3.62 14.13
CA ARG A 27 6.76 -2.80 12.92
C ARG A 27 6.72 -3.65 11.66
N SER A 28 7.73 -4.49 11.45
CA SER A 28 7.79 -5.35 10.26
C SER A 28 6.58 -6.29 10.16
N LYS A 29 6.10 -6.81 11.29
CA LYS A 29 4.94 -7.69 11.33
C LYS A 29 3.64 -6.94 11.04
N GLU A 30 3.49 -5.74 11.59
CA GLU A 30 2.32 -4.87 11.40
C GLU A 30 2.25 -4.34 9.96
N ASN A 31 3.38 -3.97 9.35
CA ASN A 31 3.45 -3.48 7.98
C ASN A 31 3.37 -4.56 6.90
N ALA A 32 3.68 -5.82 7.22
CA ALA A 32 3.70 -6.91 6.25
C ALA A 32 2.43 -7.04 5.38
N PRO A 33 1.20 -7.04 5.93
CA PRO A 33 -0.01 -7.12 5.10
C PRO A 33 -0.18 -5.90 4.18
N HIS A 34 0.09 -4.68 4.67
CA HIS A 34 -0.04 -3.47 3.86
C HIS A 34 1.00 -3.41 2.74
N LYS A 35 2.25 -3.81 3.01
CA LYS A 35 3.28 -3.90 1.97
C LYS A 35 2.92 -4.88 0.87
N LYS A 36 2.34 -6.03 1.22
CA LYS A 36 1.86 -7.01 0.24
C LYS A 36 0.69 -6.47 -0.58
N GLU A 37 -0.21 -5.74 0.05
CA GLU A 37 -1.35 -5.12 -0.63
C GLU A 37 -0.88 -4.06 -1.62
N LEU A 38 0.12 -3.23 -1.25
CA LEU A 38 0.75 -2.27 -2.14
C LEU A 38 1.36 -2.96 -3.36
N GLU A 39 2.21 -3.96 -3.13
CA GLU A 39 2.86 -4.74 -4.21
C GLU A 39 1.82 -5.40 -5.14
N PHE A 40 0.74 -5.95 -4.56
CA PHE A 40 -0.36 -6.53 -5.33
C PHE A 40 -1.08 -5.51 -6.20
N CYS A 41 -1.48 -4.36 -5.62
CA CYS A 41 -2.22 -3.34 -6.34
C CYS A 41 -1.38 -2.75 -7.47
N GLU A 42 -0.11 -2.41 -7.20
CA GLU A 42 0.82 -1.90 -8.21
C GLU A 42 1.01 -2.89 -9.38
N ALA A 43 1.27 -4.16 -9.07
CA ALA A 43 1.43 -5.18 -10.11
C ALA A 43 0.15 -5.35 -10.94
N LYS A 44 -1.01 -5.42 -10.28
CA LYS A 44 -2.28 -5.63 -10.95
C LYS A 44 -2.71 -4.44 -11.80
N ILE A 45 -2.48 -3.21 -11.34
CA ILE A 45 -2.74 -2.00 -12.12
C ILE A 45 -1.91 -2.03 -13.40
N MET A 46 -0.61 -2.31 -13.34
CA MET A 46 0.24 -2.40 -14.54
C MET A 46 -0.27 -3.46 -15.54
N GLU A 47 -0.71 -4.62 -15.05
CA GLU A 47 -1.30 -5.66 -15.91
C GLU A 47 -2.57 -5.18 -16.60
N LEU A 48 -3.48 -4.53 -15.86
CA LEU A 48 -4.74 -4.04 -16.38
C LEU A 48 -4.56 -2.85 -17.34
N GLU A 49 -3.56 -2.00 -17.13
CA GLU A 49 -3.24 -0.91 -18.04
C GLU A 49 -2.81 -1.44 -19.42
N VAL A 50 -2.03 -2.52 -19.45
CA VAL A 50 -1.67 -3.19 -20.72
C VAL A 50 -2.91 -3.80 -21.38
N GLU A 51 -3.80 -4.43 -20.62
CA GLU A 51 -5.05 -4.97 -21.16
C GLU A 51 -5.97 -3.86 -21.70
N LEU A 52 -6.05 -2.74 -20.99
CA LEU A 52 -6.83 -1.57 -21.37
C LEU A 52 -6.29 -0.95 -22.67
N GLU A 53 -4.97 -0.87 -22.84
CA GLU A 53 -4.36 -0.41 -24.09
C GLU A 53 -4.72 -1.33 -25.26
N ASN A 54 -4.67 -2.65 -25.07
CA ASN A 54 -5.05 -3.63 -26.08
C ASN A 54 -6.54 -3.51 -26.47
N GLU A 55 -7.45 -3.37 -25.51
CA GLU A 55 -8.88 -3.22 -25.78
C GLU A 55 -9.20 -1.88 -26.48
N ASN A 56 -8.50 -0.80 -26.12
CA ASN A 56 -8.61 0.47 -26.83
C ASN A 56 -8.12 0.37 -28.27
N GLN A 57 -7.02 -0.35 -28.52
CA GLN A 57 -6.54 -0.58 -29.88
C GLN A 57 -7.56 -1.39 -30.71
N LYS A 58 -8.17 -2.43 -30.12
CA LYS A 58 -9.27 -3.19 -30.75
C LYS A 58 -10.46 -2.29 -31.08
N LEU A 59 -10.83 -1.36 -30.19
CA LEU A 59 -11.90 -0.39 -30.45
C LEU A 59 -11.60 0.48 -31.67
N ILE A 60 -10.37 0.98 -31.79
CA ILE A 60 -9.95 1.81 -32.93
C ILE A 60 -10.06 1.01 -34.24
N GLU A 61 -9.56 -0.23 -34.25
CA GLU A 61 -9.60 -1.10 -35.43
C GLU A 61 -11.03 -1.49 -35.83
N ALA A 62 -11.87 -1.85 -34.87
CA ALA A 62 -13.27 -2.18 -35.10
C ALA A 62 -14.06 -0.96 -35.57
N SER A 63 -13.78 0.23 -35.03
CA SER A 63 -14.39 1.48 -35.49
C SER A 63 -14.01 1.81 -36.93
N ASN A 64 -12.76 1.56 -37.34
CA ASN A 64 -12.31 1.80 -38.70
C ASN A 64 -12.92 0.82 -39.72
N THR A 65 -13.25 -0.39 -39.27
CA THR A 65 -13.84 -1.45 -40.12
C THR A 65 -15.37 -1.52 -40.05
N GLY A 66 -16.00 -0.78 -39.13
CA GLY A 66 -17.45 -0.81 -38.92
C GLY A 66 -17.95 -2.09 -38.26
N ASP A 67 -17.09 -2.83 -37.56
CA ASP A 67 -17.46 -4.06 -36.87
C ASP A 67 -18.14 -3.74 -35.52
N ASN A 68 -19.45 -3.55 -35.58
CA ASN A 68 -20.26 -3.20 -34.41
C ASN A 68 -20.22 -4.26 -33.30
N SER A 69 -19.97 -5.54 -33.60
CA SER A 69 -19.90 -6.58 -32.57
C SER A 69 -18.66 -6.38 -31.70
N ILE A 70 -17.50 -6.21 -32.34
CA ILE A 70 -16.23 -5.98 -31.65
C ILE A 70 -16.26 -4.64 -30.92
N ILE A 71 -16.86 -3.59 -31.51
CA ILE A 71 -17.02 -2.29 -30.84
C ILE A 71 -17.74 -2.44 -29.50
N ILE A 72 -18.85 -3.18 -29.47
CA ILE A 72 -19.65 -3.36 -28.24
C ILE A 72 -18.86 -4.16 -27.20
N GLU A 73 -18.24 -5.28 -27.61
CA GLU A 73 -17.48 -6.14 -26.72
C GLU A 73 -16.28 -5.42 -26.10
N ALA A 74 -15.46 -4.77 -26.92
CA ALA A 74 -14.28 -4.05 -26.45
C ALA A 74 -14.67 -2.84 -25.58
N SER A 75 -15.77 -2.14 -25.89
CA SER A 75 -16.27 -1.03 -25.06
C SER A 75 -16.67 -1.50 -23.65
N GLN A 76 -17.34 -2.66 -23.56
CA GLN A 76 -17.69 -3.24 -22.27
C GLN A 76 -16.45 -3.70 -21.50
N SER A 77 -15.45 -4.24 -22.20
CA SER A 77 -14.19 -4.65 -21.59
C SER A 77 -13.45 -3.44 -21.01
N VAL A 78 -13.26 -2.38 -21.81
CA VAL A 78 -12.66 -1.11 -21.38
C VAL A 78 -13.34 -0.56 -20.12
N GLY A 79 -14.67 -0.50 -20.10
CA GLY A 79 -15.41 0.00 -18.94
C GLY A 79 -15.22 -0.85 -17.67
N LYS A 80 -15.08 -2.18 -17.81
CA LYS A 80 -14.79 -3.07 -16.67
C LYS A 80 -13.37 -2.90 -16.16
N LEU A 81 -12.40 -2.85 -17.08
CA LEU A 81 -10.98 -2.69 -16.74
C LEU A 81 -10.72 -1.35 -16.05
N GLN A 82 -11.31 -0.25 -16.55
CA GLN A 82 -11.23 1.06 -15.91
C GLN A 82 -11.76 1.03 -14.48
N LYS A 83 -12.93 0.42 -14.28
CA LYS A 83 -13.52 0.28 -12.94
C LYS A 83 -12.65 -0.56 -12.00
N GLU A 84 -12.04 -1.63 -12.49
CA GLU A 84 -11.12 -2.46 -11.68
C GLU A 84 -9.85 -1.69 -11.32
N VAL A 85 -9.30 -0.92 -12.26
CA VAL A 85 -8.15 -0.03 -12.02
C VAL A 85 -8.48 1.02 -10.95
N ASP A 86 -9.63 1.68 -11.04
CA ASP A 86 -10.07 2.67 -10.05
C ASP A 86 -10.19 2.04 -8.65
N GLU A 87 -10.83 0.86 -8.55
CA GLU A 87 -10.95 0.12 -7.28
C GLU A 87 -9.57 -0.28 -6.69
N LEU A 88 -8.59 -0.61 -7.54
CA LEU A 88 -7.23 -0.91 -7.10
C LEU A 88 -6.47 0.33 -6.63
N PHE A 89 -6.69 1.49 -7.25
CA PHE A 89 -6.12 2.75 -6.77
C PHE A 89 -6.68 3.14 -5.40
N GLU A 90 -7.98 2.96 -5.16
CA GLU A 90 -8.57 3.17 -3.82
C GLU A 90 -7.93 2.24 -2.77
N ARG A 91 -7.75 0.95 -3.10
CA ARG A 91 -7.07 -0.01 -2.22
C ARG A 91 -5.63 0.37 -1.96
N LEU A 92 -4.91 0.82 -3.00
CA LEU A 92 -3.53 1.28 -2.90
C LEU A 92 -3.42 2.48 -1.96
N GLU A 93 -4.32 3.46 -2.06
CA GLU A 93 -4.36 4.64 -1.19
C GLU A 93 -4.57 4.24 0.27
N ILE A 94 -5.54 3.36 0.54
CA ILE A 94 -5.81 2.86 1.89
C ILE A 94 -4.60 2.13 2.47
N ALA A 95 -3.98 1.23 1.69
CA ALA A 95 -2.82 0.47 2.13
C ALA A 95 -1.61 1.37 2.39
N SER A 96 -1.40 2.37 1.54
CA SER A 96 -0.33 3.36 1.65
C SER A 96 -0.49 4.20 2.92
N HIS A 97 -1.68 4.74 3.15
CA HIS A 97 -1.96 5.51 4.36
C HIS A 97 -1.77 4.68 5.63
N ALA A 98 -2.25 3.43 5.63
CA ALA A 98 -2.06 2.54 6.77
C ALA A 98 -0.57 2.24 7.04
N PHE A 99 0.20 1.97 5.99
CA PHE A 99 1.64 1.74 6.08
C PHE A 99 2.38 2.95 6.66
N ASP A 100 2.05 4.17 6.18
CA ASP A 100 2.65 5.41 6.65
C ASP A 100 2.35 5.69 8.13
N GLU A 101 1.11 5.49 8.57
CA GLU A 101 0.73 5.67 9.97
C GLU A 101 1.46 4.68 10.90
N ILE A 102 1.66 3.45 10.45
CA ILE A 102 2.47 2.46 11.18
C ILE A 102 3.93 2.91 11.23
N GLU A 103 4.54 3.32 10.12
CA GLU A 103 5.92 3.81 10.11
C GLU A 103 6.10 5.01 11.06
N LYS A 104 5.20 6.01 11.00
CA LYS A 104 5.21 7.17 11.90
C LYS A 104 5.12 6.75 13.38
N LYS A 105 4.19 5.85 13.70
CA LYS A 105 4.00 5.31 15.06
C LYS A 105 5.28 4.68 15.59
N TYR A 106 5.93 3.80 14.81
CA TYR A 106 7.12 3.09 15.28
C TYR A 106 8.37 3.98 15.30
N LEU A 107 8.51 4.92 14.37
CA LEU A 107 9.57 5.92 14.40
C LEU A 107 9.51 6.73 15.71
N ALA A 108 8.33 7.24 16.07
CA ALA A 108 8.14 7.97 17.33
C ALA A 108 8.41 7.12 18.60
N LEU A 109 8.24 5.80 18.54
CA LEU A 109 8.58 4.90 19.64
C LEU A 109 10.09 4.64 19.72
N LEU A 110 10.76 4.52 18.58
CA LEU A 110 12.21 4.33 18.49
C LEU A 110 12.98 5.58 18.93
N ASP A 111 12.48 6.76 18.59
CA ASP A 111 13.07 8.06 19.00
C ASP A 111 13.10 8.22 20.52
N LYS A 112 12.07 7.71 21.22
CA LYS A 112 12.03 7.72 22.70
C LYS A 112 13.07 6.79 23.33
N LEU A 113 13.69 5.91 22.53
CA LEU A 113 14.76 5.00 22.94
C LEU A 113 16.14 5.49 22.49
N GLU A 114 16.28 6.72 22.02
CA GLU A 114 17.58 7.36 21.79
C GLU A 114 18.17 7.98 23.07
#